data_AF-B4DPC9-F1
#
_entry.id   AF-B4DPC9-F1
#
_cell.length_a   1.000
_cell.length_b   1.000
_cell.length_c   1.000
_cell.angle_alpha   90.00
_cell.angle_beta   90.00
_cell.angle_gamma   90.00
#
_symmetry.space_group_name_H-M   'P 1'
#
loop_
_entity.id
_entity.type
_entity.pdbx_description
1 polymer ?
#
loop_
_entity_poly.entity_id
_entity_poly.type
_entity_poly.pdbx_seq_one_letter_code
_entity_poly.pdbx_strand_id
1 'polypeptide(L)'
;MERTAGKELALAPLQDWGEETEDGAVYSVSLRRQRSQRRSPAEGPGGSQAPSPIANTFLHYRTSKVRVLRAARLERLVGELVFGDREQDPSFMPAFLATYRTFVPTACLLGFLLPPMPPPPPPGSVANHNLRILHPRTPTGHPPPPPQVWNLETPPRPRALFLSPL
;
A
#
# COMPACT_ATOMS: atom_id res chain seq x y z
N MET A 1 -17.40 -34.83 1.73
CA MET A 1 -16.76 -33.62 1.18
C MET A 1 -16.68 -32.62 2.33
N GLU A 2 -15.56 -32.63 3.05
CA GLU A 2 -15.39 -31.83 4.27
C GLU A 2 -15.21 -30.35 3.91
N ARG A 3 -16.14 -29.51 4.36
CA ARG A 3 -15.98 -28.06 4.33
C ARG A 3 -15.15 -27.65 5.55
N THR A 4 -13.84 -27.68 5.43
CA THR A 4 -12.93 -26.95 6.33
C THR A 4 -13.05 -25.46 6.06
N ALA A 5 -14.21 -24.89 6.41
CA ALA A 5 -14.37 -23.44 6.49
C ALA A 5 -13.47 -22.97 7.63
N GLY A 6 -12.41 -22.25 7.27
CA GLY A 6 -11.52 -21.56 8.19
C GLY A 6 -12.34 -20.68 9.12
N LYS A 7 -12.67 -21.22 10.29
CA LYS A 7 -13.09 -20.45 11.46
C LYS A 7 -11.81 -19.84 12.01
N GLU A 8 -11.22 -18.91 11.27
CA GLU A 8 -10.49 -17.86 11.93
C GLU A 8 -11.50 -17.26 12.91
N LEU A 9 -11.24 -17.43 14.21
CA LEU A 9 -12.13 -17.03 15.27
C LEU A 9 -12.40 -15.54 15.10
N ALA A 10 -13.51 -15.20 14.44
CA ALA A 10 -14.12 -13.88 14.51
C ALA A 10 -14.62 -13.73 15.94
N LEU A 11 -13.68 -13.48 16.86
CA LEU A 11 -13.96 -13.17 18.23
C LEU A 11 -14.90 -11.97 18.20
N ALA A 12 -16.06 -12.12 18.84
CA ALA A 12 -17.04 -11.05 18.96
C ALA A 12 -16.37 -9.79 19.52
N PRO A 13 -16.87 -8.59 19.15
CA PRO A 13 -16.39 -7.34 19.74
C PRO A 13 -16.41 -7.47 21.27
N LEU A 14 -15.28 -7.16 21.89
CA LEU A 14 -15.13 -7.19 23.34
C LEU A 14 -15.99 -6.08 23.98
N GLN A 15 -16.11 -4.95 23.28
CA GLN A 15 -16.87 -3.79 23.74
C GLN A 15 -17.24 -2.91 22.54
N ASP A 16 -18.48 -2.44 22.50
CA ASP A 16 -18.90 -1.36 21.59
C ASP A 16 -18.64 -0.01 22.27
N TRP A 17 -18.06 0.93 21.52
CA TRP A 17 -17.67 2.26 22.00
C TRP A 17 -18.59 3.36 21.43
N GLY A 18 -19.58 3.00 20.62
CA GLY A 18 -20.49 3.93 19.97
C GLY A 18 -20.00 4.44 18.62
N GLU A 19 -20.55 5.58 18.18
CA GLU A 19 -20.31 6.17 16.86
C GLU A 19 -19.39 7.40 16.94
N GLU A 20 -18.50 7.52 15.95
CA GLU A 20 -17.63 8.67 15.72
C GLU A 20 -17.94 9.30 14.36
N THR A 21 -18.05 10.62 14.30
CA THR A 21 -18.20 11.36 13.04
C THR A 21 -16.90 12.06 12.69
N GLU A 22 -16.38 11.82 11.49
CA GLU A 22 -15.12 12.39 10.99
C GLU A 22 -15.27 12.76 9.52
N ASP A 23 -14.98 14.01 9.15
CA ASP A 23 -15.06 14.51 7.77
C ASP A 23 -16.41 14.22 7.05
N GLY A 24 -17.52 14.25 7.80
CA GLY A 24 -18.85 13.93 7.28
C GLY A 24 -19.11 12.45 7.01
N ALA A 25 -18.22 11.56 7.47
CA ALA A 25 -18.42 10.13 7.57
C ALA A 25 -18.73 9.73 9.02
N VAL A 26 -19.61 8.74 9.19
CA VAL A 26 -19.99 8.15 10.48
C VAL A 26 -19.37 6.76 10.56
N TYR A 27 -18.66 6.49 11.65
CA TYR A 27 -18.00 5.23 11.94
C TYR A 27 -18.56 4.65 13.24
N SER A 28 -18.85 3.34 13.26
CA SER A 28 -19.06 2.63 14.52
C SER A 28 -17.72 2.13 15.03
N VAL A 29 -17.49 2.26 16.33
CA VAL A 29 -16.22 1.95 16.97
C VAL A 29 -16.42 0.82 17.96
N SER A 30 -15.56 -0.18 17.88
CA SER A 30 -15.55 -1.28 18.83
C SER A 30 -14.13 -1.71 19.18
N LEU A 31 -13.96 -2.37 20.31
CA LEU A 31 -12.71 -3.01 20.69
C LEU A 31 -12.80 -4.50 20.38
N ARG A 32 -11.91 -5.04 19.55
CA ARG A 32 -11.91 -6.46 19.16
C ARG A 32 -10.64 -7.16 19.64
N ARG A 33 -10.78 -8.39 20.13
CA ARG A 33 -9.63 -9.25 20.40
C ARG A 33 -9.26 -9.99 19.12
N GLN A 34 -8.01 -9.90 18.69
CA GLN A 34 -7.47 -10.61 17.53
C GLN A 34 -6.32 -11.49 17.99
N ARG A 35 -6.23 -12.71 17.47
CA ARG A 35 -5.05 -13.57 17.72
C ARG A 35 -3.87 -12.96 16.99
N SER A 36 -2.77 -12.70 17.69
CA SER A 36 -1.57 -12.19 17.03
C SER A 36 -0.92 -13.34 16.27
N GLN A 37 -0.91 -13.26 14.94
CA GLN A 37 -0.10 -14.14 14.10
C GLN A 37 1.35 -13.62 14.12
N ARG A 38 2.04 -13.69 15.27
CA ARG A 38 3.50 -13.62 15.25
C ARG A 38 3.95 -14.87 14.52
N ARG A 39 4.34 -14.74 13.25
CA ARG A 39 5.23 -15.72 12.65
C ARG A 39 6.51 -15.64 13.46
N SER A 40 6.81 -16.69 14.20
CA SER A 40 8.09 -16.81 14.89
C SER A 40 9.21 -16.61 13.86
N PRO A 41 10.23 -15.78 14.13
CA PRO A 41 11.46 -15.81 13.35
C PRO A 41 12.18 -17.10 13.73
N ALA A 42 11.83 -18.20 13.08
CA ALA A 42 12.59 -19.43 13.15
C ALA A 42 12.98 -19.81 11.72
N GLU A 43 14.26 -20.18 11.59
CA GLU A 43 14.91 -20.76 10.42
C GLU A 43 15.40 -19.76 9.37
N GLY A 44 16.58 -19.21 9.64
CA GLY A 44 17.60 -19.10 8.60
C GLY A 44 17.98 -20.49 8.08
N PRO A 45 18.43 -20.61 6.82
CA PRO A 45 18.68 -21.90 6.19
C PRO A 45 19.97 -22.51 6.73
N GLY A 46 19.88 -23.36 7.75
CA GLY A 46 21.04 -24.11 8.24
C GLY A 46 21.00 -24.41 9.73
N GLY A 47 20.09 -25.27 10.15
CA GLY A 47 20.07 -25.74 11.53
C GLY A 47 19.12 -26.90 11.69
N SER A 48 19.63 -28.12 11.55
CA SER A 48 18.91 -29.35 11.91
C SER A 48 18.63 -29.35 13.41
N GLN A 49 17.47 -28.84 13.82
CA GLN A 49 16.87 -29.15 15.11
C GLN A 49 15.45 -29.63 14.86
N ALA A 50 15.19 -30.87 15.27
CA ALA A 50 13.85 -31.42 15.32
C ALA A 50 12.93 -30.42 16.05
N PRO A 51 11.74 -30.12 15.50
CA PRO A 51 10.82 -29.18 16.13
C PRO A 51 10.42 -29.73 17.51
N SER A 52 10.94 -29.11 18.57
CA SER A 52 10.51 -29.42 19.94
C SER A 52 9.00 -29.12 20.04
N PRO A 53 8.15 -30.11 20.38
CA PRO A 53 6.70 -29.93 20.44
C PRO A 53 6.23 -29.05 21.61
N ILE A 54 7.16 -28.55 22.44
CA ILE A 54 6.87 -27.84 23.69
C ILE A 54 6.99 -26.31 23.54
N ALA A 55 7.56 -25.80 22.45
CA ALA A 55 7.88 -24.37 22.33
C ALA A 55 6.70 -23.45 21.93
N ASN A 56 5.46 -23.95 21.78
CA ASN A 56 4.43 -23.16 21.08
C ASN A 56 3.00 -23.26 21.63
N THR A 57 2.79 -23.11 22.94
CA THR A 57 1.44 -23.24 23.54
C THR A 57 0.81 -21.96 24.08
N PHE A 58 1.49 -20.80 24.04
CA PHE A 58 0.86 -19.54 24.42
C PHE A 58 0.20 -18.85 23.22
N LEU A 59 -1.14 -18.88 23.20
CA LEU A 59 -1.94 -18.08 22.27
C LEU A 59 -1.80 -16.60 22.64
N HIS A 60 -1.05 -15.86 21.85
CA HIS A 60 -0.93 -14.42 22.01
C HIS A 60 -2.14 -13.74 21.36
N TYR A 61 -2.78 -12.84 22.12
CA TYR A 61 -3.89 -12.03 21.67
C TYR A 61 -3.52 -10.55 21.77
N ARG A 62 -3.94 -9.77 20.78
CA ARG A 62 -3.96 -8.31 20.84
C ARG A 62 -5.39 -7.83 20.91
N THR A 63 -5.63 -6.73 21.62
CA THR A 63 -6.88 -5.97 21.52
C THR A 63 -6.65 -4.80 20.59
N SER A 64 -7.48 -4.65 19.56
CA SER A 64 -7.41 -3.54 18.61
C SER A 64 -8.72 -2.77 18.60
N LYS A 65 -8.61 -1.45 18.53
CA LYS A 65 -9.72 -0.58 18.18
C LYS A 65 -10.06 -0.85 16.71
N VAL A 66 -11.33 -1.13 16.46
CA VAL A 66 -11.90 -1.37 15.14
C VAL A 66 -12.87 -0.24 14.82
N ARG A 67 -12.70 0.42 13.67
CA ARG A 67 -13.60 1.46 13.13
C ARG A 67 -14.25 0.93 11.86
N VAL A 68 -15.57 0.79 11.86
CA VAL A 68 -16.35 0.32 10.72
C VAL A 68 -17.15 1.49 10.16
N LEU A 69 -17.04 1.74 8.86
CA LEU A 69 -17.76 2.82 8.20
C LEU A 69 -19.26 2.52 8.12
N ARG A 70 -20.10 3.43 8.61
CA ARG A 70 -21.57 3.29 8.65
C ARG A 70 -22.26 4.14 7.60
N ALA A 71 -21.80 5.37 7.43
CA ALA A 71 -22.33 6.28 6.42
C ALA A 71 -21.25 7.25 5.98
N ALA A 72 -21.21 7.61 4.70
CA ALA A 72 -20.34 8.67 4.20
C ALA A 72 -20.84 9.19 2.86
N ARG A 73 -20.21 10.28 2.39
CA ARG A 73 -20.34 10.73 1.00
C ARG A 73 -19.64 9.77 0.04
N LEU A 74 -20.00 9.80 -1.24
CA LEU A 74 -19.48 8.88 -2.25
C LEU A 74 -17.95 8.91 -2.33
N GLU A 75 -17.34 10.08 -2.27
CA GLU A 75 -15.89 10.27 -2.34
C GLU A 75 -15.17 9.47 -1.22
N ARG A 76 -15.75 9.49 -0.02
CA ARG A 76 -15.25 8.75 1.14
C ARG A 76 -15.50 7.25 1.03
N LEU A 77 -16.66 6.82 0.51
CA LEU A 77 -16.93 5.41 0.24
C LEU A 77 -15.96 4.83 -0.79
N VAL A 78 -15.63 5.58 -1.84
CA VAL A 78 -14.62 5.17 -2.83
C VAL A 78 -13.22 5.16 -2.21
N GLY A 79 -12.89 6.14 -1.37
CA GLY A 79 -11.65 6.15 -0.60
C GLY A 79 -11.50 4.89 0.26
N GLU A 80 -12.55 4.52 0.99
CA GLU A 80 -12.59 3.31 1.82
C GLU A 80 -12.48 2.03 0.95
N LEU A 81 -13.05 2.03 -0.25
CA LEU A 81 -12.96 0.90 -1.17
C LEU A 81 -11.52 0.64 -1.66
N VAL A 82 -10.75 1.71 -1.89
CA VAL A 82 -9.40 1.63 -2.47
C VAL A 82 -8.31 1.55 -1.41
N PHE A 83 -8.45 2.31 -0.32
CA PHE A 83 -7.43 2.50 0.71
C PHE A 83 -7.83 1.96 2.09
N GLY A 84 -9.07 1.47 2.25
CA GLY A 84 -9.58 0.98 3.53
C GLY A 84 -8.84 -0.25 4.04
N ASP A 85 -8.72 -0.35 5.36
CA ASP A 85 -8.12 -1.49 6.03
C ASP A 85 -9.13 -2.64 6.15
N ARG A 86 -8.90 -3.72 5.39
CA ARG A 86 -9.77 -4.90 5.39
C ARG A 86 -9.88 -5.60 6.75
N GLU A 87 -8.91 -5.40 7.64
CA GLU A 87 -8.99 -5.96 8.99
C GLU A 87 -10.02 -5.23 9.86
N GLN A 88 -10.32 -3.97 9.54
CA GLN A 88 -11.33 -3.16 10.24
C GLN A 88 -12.74 -3.58 9.81
N ASP A 89 -12.99 -3.64 8.51
CA ASP A 89 -14.25 -4.09 7.94
C ASP A 89 -14.03 -4.95 6.68
N PRO A 90 -13.93 -6.28 6.81
CA PRO A 90 -13.79 -7.17 5.66
C PRO A 90 -15.08 -7.28 4.83
N SER A 91 -16.22 -6.86 5.38
CA SER A 91 -17.52 -6.93 4.71
C SER A 91 -17.85 -5.69 3.87
N PHE A 92 -17.14 -4.58 4.09
CA PHE A 92 -17.36 -3.32 3.39
C PHE A 92 -17.30 -3.49 1.86
N MET A 93 -16.17 -3.99 1.34
CA MET A 93 -15.93 -4.14 -0.10
C MET A 93 -17.02 -4.99 -0.79
N PRO A 94 -17.33 -6.23 -0.35
CA PRO A 94 -18.38 -7.00 -0.99
C PRO A 94 -19.77 -6.38 -0.84
N ALA A 95 -20.10 -5.76 0.31
CA ALA A 95 -21.38 -5.10 0.50
C ALA A 95 -21.53 -3.86 -0.40
N PHE A 96 -20.49 -3.04 -0.51
CA PHE A 96 -20.47 -1.87 -1.38
C PHE A 96 -20.64 -2.30 -2.84
N LEU A 97 -19.84 -3.26 -3.32
CA LEU A 97 -19.91 -3.72 -4.72
C LEU A 97 -21.25 -4.39 -5.06
N ALA A 98 -21.91 -5.02 -4.10
CA ALA A 98 -23.24 -5.61 -4.29
C ALA A 98 -24.36 -4.56 -4.40
N THR A 99 -24.20 -3.39 -3.76
CA THR A 99 -25.30 -2.44 -3.54
C THR A 99 -25.11 -1.07 -4.19
N TYR A 100 -23.90 -0.74 -4.69
CA TYR A 100 -23.59 0.62 -5.17
C TYR A 100 -24.55 1.17 -6.23
N ARG A 101 -25.10 0.29 -7.07
CA ARG A 101 -26.03 0.67 -8.15
C ARG A 101 -27.34 1.27 -7.64
N THR A 102 -27.66 1.09 -6.36
CA THR A 102 -28.86 1.68 -5.73
C THR A 102 -28.72 3.18 -5.46
N PHE A 103 -27.48 3.68 -5.33
CA PHE A 103 -27.23 5.08 -5.01
C PHE A 103 -26.34 5.79 -6.05
N VAL A 104 -25.56 5.06 -6.86
CA VAL A 104 -24.63 5.64 -7.85
C VAL A 104 -24.60 4.84 -9.16
N PRO A 105 -24.71 5.50 -10.33
CA PRO A 105 -24.49 4.86 -11.62
C PRO A 105 -23.05 4.37 -11.78
N THR A 106 -22.85 3.22 -12.42
CA THR A 106 -21.52 2.64 -12.66
C THR A 106 -20.56 3.61 -13.35
N ALA A 107 -21.03 4.39 -14.33
CA ALA A 107 -20.19 5.38 -15.01
C ALA A 107 -19.62 6.44 -14.06
N CYS A 108 -20.42 6.89 -13.08
CA CYS A 108 -19.99 7.85 -12.08
C CYS A 108 -18.94 7.23 -11.15
N LEU A 109 -19.18 6.01 -10.66
CA LEU A 109 -18.22 5.27 -9.84
C LEU A 109 -16.88 5.03 -10.56
N LEU A 110 -16.93 4.65 -11.84
CA LEU A 110 -15.74 4.48 -12.67
C LEU A 110 -14.99 5.80 -12.86
N GLY A 111 -15.70 6.93 -12.94
CA GLY A 111 -15.08 8.26 -12.97
C GLY A 111 -14.25 8.60 -11.73
N PHE A 112 -14.55 8.02 -10.56
CA PHE A 112 -13.71 8.17 -9.37
C PHE A 112 -12.51 7.21 -9.34
N LEU A 113 -12.63 6.06 -9.99
CA LEU A 113 -11.62 4.98 -9.93
C LEU A 113 -10.60 5.03 -11.07
N LEU A 114 -11.00 5.51 -12.24
CA LEU A 114 -10.18 5.53 -13.44
C LEU A 114 -9.58 6.91 -13.67
N PRO A 115 -8.36 6.98 -14.23
CA PRO A 115 -7.83 8.24 -14.70
C PRO A 115 -8.74 8.83 -15.80
N PRO A 116 -8.81 10.16 -15.94
CA PRO A 116 -9.59 10.79 -16.98
C PRO A 116 -9.15 10.25 -18.34
N MET A 117 -10.12 9.89 -19.20
CA MET A 117 -9.80 9.38 -20.53
C MET A 117 -8.96 10.41 -21.28
N PRO A 118 -7.87 9.99 -21.96
CA PRO A 118 -7.11 10.91 -22.78
C PRO A 118 -8.01 11.50 -23.86
N PRO A 119 -7.87 12.80 -24.20
CA PRO A 119 -8.65 13.40 -25.27
C PRO A 119 -8.41 12.64 -26.58
N PRO A 120 -9.42 12.53 -27.45
CA PRO A 120 -9.24 11.92 -28.75
C PRO A 120 -8.11 12.65 -29.50
N PRO A 121 -7.22 11.94 -30.21
CA PRO A 121 -6.18 12.58 -30.98
C PRO A 121 -6.83 13.54 -31.99
N PRO A 122 -6.21 14.71 -32.24
CA PRO A 122 -6.76 15.66 -33.18
C PRO A 122 -6.93 14.99 -34.56
N PRO A 123 -8.04 15.26 -35.27
CA PRO A 123 -8.26 14.69 -36.60
C PRO A 123 -7.09 15.07 -37.51
N GLY A 124 -6.32 14.08 -37.93
CA GLY A 124 -5.10 14.25 -38.74
C GLY A 124 -3.80 13.76 -38.08
N SER A 125 -3.81 13.37 -36.80
CA SER A 125 -2.67 12.69 -36.18
C SER A 125 -2.64 11.21 -36.54
N VAL A 126 -2.40 10.91 -37.82
CA VAL A 126 -1.83 9.62 -38.19
C VAL A 126 -0.46 9.57 -37.52
N ALA A 127 -0.28 8.61 -36.60
CA ALA A 127 1.01 8.31 -36.01
C ALA A 127 1.98 8.00 -37.14
N ASN A 128 2.79 8.99 -37.53
CA ASN A 128 3.69 8.90 -38.65
C ASN A 128 4.91 8.11 -38.17
N HIS A 129 4.87 6.78 -38.29
CA HIS A 129 5.97 5.90 -37.90
C HIS A 129 7.18 6.00 -38.85
N ASN A 130 7.19 6.94 -39.80
CA ASN A 130 8.09 6.91 -40.97
C ASN A 130 8.96 8.16 -41.17
N LEU A 131 9.41 8.84 -40.10
CA LEU A 131 10.50 9.83 -40.21
C LEU A 131 11.64 9.52 -39.24
N ARG A 132 12.25 8.34 -39.44
CA ARG A 132 13.68 8.16 -39.20
C ARG A 132 14.36 7.80 -40.53
N ILE A 133 14.23 8.69 -41.51
CA ILE A 133 15.23 8.77 -42.57
C ILE A 133 16.49 9.32 -41.91
N LEU A 134 17.42 8.41 -41.66
CA LEU A 134 18.79 8.69 -41.27
C LEU A 134 19.39 9.62 -42.33
N HIS A 135 19.57 10.90 -41.99
CA HIS A 135 20.49 11.74 -42.74
C HIS A 135 21.90 11.16 -42.57
N PRO A 136 22.69 10.92 -43.64
CA PRO A 136 24.10 10.63 -43.48
C PRO A 136 24.77 11.87 -42.89
N ARG A 137 25.10 11.82 -41.59
CA ARG A 137 25.97 12.82 -40.97
C ARG A 137 27.35 12.70 -41.61
N THR A 138 27.78 13.78 -42.23
CA THR A 138 29.17 14.02 -42.64
C THR A 138 30.10 13.86 -41.43
N PRO A 139 31.22 13.14 -41.56
CA PRO A 139 32.17 12.96 -40.47
C PRO A 139 33.11 14.18 -40.41
N THR A 140 32.72 15.23 -39.67
CA THR A 140 33.69 16.26 -39.28
C THR A 140 34.41 15.76 -38.03
N GLY A 141 35.66 15.32 -38.23
CA GLY A 141 36.55 14.88 -37.16
C GLY A 141 36.77 15.98 -36.12
N HIS A 142 36.26 15.74 -34.92
CA HIS A 142 36.79 16.33 -33.71
C HIS A 142 36.95 15.19 -32.70
N PRO A 143 38.18 14.92 -32.19
CA PRO A 143 38.36 13.90 -31.17
C PRO A 143 37.58 14.27 -29.91
N PRO A 144 37.00 13.31 -29.18
CA PRO A 144 36.32 13.59 -27.92
C PRO A 144 37.34 14.12 -26.88
N PRO A 145 36.93 15.05 -25.99
CA PRO A 145 37.77 15.42 -24.86
C PRO A 145 38.01 14.18 -23.96
N PRO A 146 39.18 14.08 -23.32
CA PRO A 146 39.50 12.93 -22.46
C PRO A 146 38.51 12.84 -21.29
N PRO A 147 38.25 11.61 -20.79
CA PRO A 147 37.32 11.39 -19.69
C PRO A 147 37.79 12.15 -18.45
N GLN A 148 36.88 12.93 -17.87
CA GLN A 148 37.05 13.55 -16.56
C GLN A 148 37.15 12.41 -15.52
N VAL A 149 38.38 12.08 -15.13
CA VAL A 149 38.66 11.25 -13.96
C VAL A 149 38.07 11.97 -12.76
N TRP A 150 37.06 11.36 -12.14
CA TRP A 150 36.56 11.79 -10.85
C TRP A 150 37.71 11.62 -9.85
N ASN A 151 38.35 12.74 -9.48
CA ASN A 151 39.35 12.76 -8.44
C ASN A 151 38.73 12.15 -7.18
N LEU A 152 39.29 11.01 -6.73
CA LEU A 152 39.19 10.59 -5.34
C LEU A 152 39.99 11.61 -4.50
N GLU A 153 39.39 12.78 -4.29
CA GLU A 153 39.87 13.75 -3.33
C GLU A 153 39.55 13.19 -1.93
N THR A 154 40.64 12.83 -1.25
CA THR A 154 40.83 12.50 0.16
C THR A 154 39.70 12.83 1.17
N PRO A 155 39.46 11.95 2.17
CA PRO A 155 38.54 12.26 3.26
C PRO A 155 39.05 13.47 4.08
N PRO A 156 38.19 14.42 4.47
CA PRO A 156 38.61 15.49 5.37
C PRO A 156 38.99 14.89 6.73
N ARG A 157 40.22 15.19 7.17
CA ARG A 157 40.73 14.83 8.51
C ARG A 157 39.78 15.35 9.60
N PRO A 158 39.56 14.61 10.70
CA PRO A 158 38.78 15.10 11.82
C PRO A 158 39.48 16.31 12.43
N ARG A 159 38.77 17.44 12.53
CA ARG A 159 39.23 18.62 13.27
C ARG A 159 39.35 18.22 14.73
N ALA A 160 40.58 18.21 15.22
CA ALA A 160 40.87 18.18 16.64
C ALA A 160 40.18 19.39 17.29
N LEU A 161 39.18 19.12 18.14
CA LEU A 161 38.70 20.09 19.09
C LEU A 161 39.84 20.28 20.10
N PHE A 162 40.55 21.39 19.94
CA PHE A 162 41.45 21.90 20.96
C PHE A 162 40.65 22.14 22.24
N LEU A 163 41.01 21.42 23.30
CA LEU A 163 40.81 21.85 24.67
C LEU A 163 41.50 23.21 24.85
N SER A 164 40.76 24.21 25.27
CA SER A 164 41.31 25.36 25.98
C SER A 164 40.67 25.40 27.37
N PRO A 165 41.46 25.36 28.45
CA PRO A 165 40.96 25.50 29.81
C PRO A 165 40.95 26.97 30.24
N LEU A 166 39.84 27.37 30.88
CA LEU A 166 39.66 28.09 32.15
C LEU A 166 38.46 29.04 32.06
#